data_AF-A0A848FYW2-F1
#
_entry.id   AF-A0A848FYW2-F1
#
_cell.length_a   1.000
_cell.length_b   1.000
_cell.length_c   1.000
_cell.angle_alpha   90.00
_cell.angle_beta   90.00
_cell.angle_gamma   90.00
#
_symmetry.space_group_name_H-M   'P 1'
#
loop_
_entity.id
_entity.type
_entity.pdbx_description
1 polymer ?
#
loop_
_entity_poly.entity_id
_entity_poly.type
_entity_poly.pdbx_seq_one_letter_code
_entity_poly.pdbx_strand_id
1 'polypeptide(L)'
;MMILLLAKPASSQTNPLIGSWRLIAADKILPDGSRVSDYGTAPHGIAIFTTEGNYVVEIFGTVRTKFASGNATTGTPEEYRSATLSHSVHFGTYGLDSSKGTISFNIDRASYPNWDETTQVRNFTIKGDTLSWRVPPRPDGATPISVFKRIQ
;
A
#
# COMPACT_ATOMS: atom_id res chain seq x y z
N MET A 1 44.76 -27.44 -18.26
CA MET A 1 43.32 -27.17 -18.48
C MET A 1 42.72 -26.78 -17.13
N MET A 2 42.60 -25.48 -16.84
CA MET A 2 42.08 -24.98 -15.55
C MET A 2 40.57 -25.17 -15.50
N ILE A 3 40.10 -25.86 -14.47
CA ILE A 3 38.67 -25.96 -14.14
C ILE A 3 38.30 -24.65 -13.45
N LEU A 4 37.52 -23.80 -14.14
CA LEU A 4 36.86 -22.66 -13.53
C LEU A 4 35.78 -23.20 -12.58
N LEU A 5 35.99 -23.11 -11.27
CA LEU A 5 34.90 -23.18 -10.31
C LEU A 5 34.06 -21.91 -10.47
N LEU A 6 32.92 -22.03 -11.16
CA LEU A 6 31.86 -21.03 -11.09
C LEU A 6 31.36 -21.02 -9.65
N ALA A 7 31.65 -19.93 -8.92
CA ALA A 7 31.04 -19.67 -7.63
C ALA A 7 29.52 -19.68 -7.78
N LYS A 8 28.82 -20.46 -6.95
CA LYS A 8 27.37 -20.41 -6.85
C LYS A 8 26.98 -18.97 -6.47
N PRO A 9 26.03 -18.32 -7.18
CA PRO A 9 25.53 -17.03 -6.74
C PRO A 9 25.01 -17.16 -5.31
N ALA A 10 25.39 -16.21 -4.46
CA ALA A 10 24.89 -16.10 -3.09
C ALA A 10 23.36 -16.19 -3.11
N SER A 11 22.78 -16.91 -2.15
CA SER A 11 21.34 -17.19 -2.09
C SER A 11 20.52 -15.95 -2.38
N SER A 12 19.66 -16.01 -3.40
CA SER A 12 18.58 -15.06 -3.61
C SER A 12 17.82 -14.93 -2.29
N GLN A 13 17.99 -13.81 -1.60
CA GLN A 13 17.19 -13.51 -0.42
C GLN A 13 15.77 -13.31 -0.95
N THR A 14 14.90 -14.30 -0.75
CA THR A 14 13.51 -14.26 -1.18
C THR A 14 12.87 -12.99 -0.63
N ASN A 15 12.48 -12.07 -1.52
CA ASN A 15 11.85 -10.83 -1.13
C ASN A 15 10.58 -11.13 -0.32
N PRO A 16 10.55 -10.80 0.99
CA PRO A 16 9.48 -11.22 1.88
C PRO A 16 8.14 -10.54 1.56
N LEU A 17 8.12 -9.50 0.71
CA LEU A 17 6.90 -8.84 0.29
C LEU A 17 6.12 -9.63 -0.75
N ILE A 18 6.79 -10.48 -1.54
CA ILE A 18 6.15 -11.23 -2.64
C ILE A 18 4.92 -11.99 -2.13
N GLY A 19 3.83 -11.89 -2.90
CA GLY A 19 2.53 -12.49 -2.61
C GLY A 19 1.42 -11.47 -2.38
N SER A 20 0.29 -11.96 -1.91
CA SER A 20 -0.93 -11.17 -1.67
C SER A 20 -1.18 -10.95 -0.18
N TRP A 21 -1.65 -9.76 0.16
CA TRP A 21 -1.85 -9.31 1.54
C TRP A 21 -3.19 -8.61 1.65
N ARG A 22 -4.10 -9.11 2.49
CA ARG A 22 -5.40 -8.48 2.75
C ARG A 22 -5.24 -7.36 3.76
N LEU A 23 -5.85 -6.20 3.50
CA LEU A 23 -5.90 -5.09 4.46
C LEU A 23 -6.68 -5.52 5.72
N ILE A 24 -6.12 -5.25 6.90
CA ILE A 24 -6.77 -5.48 8.19
C ILE A 24 -6.92 -4.21 9.04
N ALA A 25 -6.14 -3.16 8.75
CA ALA A 25 -6.33 -1.84 9.35
C ALA A 25 -5.73 -0.74 8.45
N ALA A 26 -6.35 0.44 8.47
CA ALA A 26 -5.87 1.65 7.82
C ALA A 26 -6.17 2.84 8.74
N ASP A 27 -5.19 3.15 9.57
CA ASP A 27 -5.27 4.07 10.69
C ASP A 27 -4.38 5.29 10.45
N LYS A 28 -4.42 6.22 11.39
CA LYS A 28 -3.44 7.31 11.50
C LYS A 28 -3.03 7.50 12.96
N ILE A 29 -1.78 7.85 13.16
CA ILE A 29 -1.29 8.38 14.44
C ILE A 29 -1.44 9.90 14.38
N LEU A 30 -2.14 10.49 15.35
CA LEU A 30 -2.30 11.93 15.48
C LEU A 30 -1.07 12.57 16.16
N PRO A 31 -0.90 13.90 16.11
CA PRO A 31 0.23 14.58 16.77
C PRO A 31 0.33 14.33 18.28
N ASP A 32 -0.78 14.03 18.96
CA ASP A 32 -0.83 13.67 20.38
C ASP A 32 -0.41 12.20 20.66
N GLY A 33 -0.07 11.44 19.62
CA GLY A 33 0.31 10.03 19.69
C GLY A 33 -0.86 9.05 19.69
N SER A 34 -2.11 9.53 19.74
CA SER A 34 -3.29 8.66 19.66
C SER A 34 -3.40 8.02 18.28
N ARG A 35 -3.87 6.76 18.25
CA ARG A 35 -4.13 6.03 17.01
C ARG A 35 -5.63 5.94 16.77
N VAL A 36 -6.07 6.42 15.62
CA VAL A 36 -7.48 6.43 15.22
C VAL A 36 -7.65 5.88 13.80
N SER A 37 -8.83 5.34 13.50
CA SER A 37 -9.13 4.85 12.15
C SER A 37 -9.14 5.99 11.14
N ASP A 38 -8.47 5.78 10.01
CA ASP A 38 -8.46 6.74 8.88
C ASP A 38 -9.46 6.32 7.79
N TYR A 39 -9.70 5.01 7.65
CA TYR A 39 -10.65 4.42 6.69
C TYR A 39 -11.80 3.64 7.36
N GLY A 40 -12.12 3.98 8.62
CA GLY A 40 -13.11 3.28 9.44
C GLY A 40 -12.59 2.00 10.09
N THR A 41 -13.46 1.33 10.86
CA THR A 41 -13.09 0.24 11.79
C THR A 41 -12.89 -1.13 11.10
N ALA A 42 -13.39 -1.30 9.88
CA ALA A 42 -13.25 -2.52 9.10
C ALA A 42 -13.00 -2.17 7.61
N PRO A 43 -11.84 -1.59 7.28
CA PRO A 43 -11.53 -1.22 5.90
C PRO A 43 -11.29 -2.47 5.04
N HIS A 44 -11.50 -2.34 3.73
CA HIS A 44 -11.30 -3.41 2.76
C HIS A 44 -10.15 -3.06 1.82
N GLY A 45 -9.41 -4.05 1.34
CA GLY A 45 -8.28 -3.78 0.46
C GLY A 45 -7.32 -4.93 0.32
N ILE A 46 -6.34 -4.74 -0.57
CA ILE A 46 -5.30 -5.72 -0.87
C ILE A 46 -4.00 -4.99 -1.23
N ALA A 47 -2.87 -5.60 -0.89
CA ALA A 47 -1.58 -5.30 -1.49
C ALA A 47 -1.05 -6.57 -2.17
N ILE A 48 -0.59 -6.47 -3.40
CA ILE A 48 0.03 -7.58 -4.13
C ILE A 48 1.40 -7.15 -4.59
N PHE A 49 2.39 -8.00 -4.35
CA PHE A 49 3.76 -7.81 -4.82
C PHE A 49 4.16 -9.03 -5.65
N THR A 50 4.61 -8.77 -6.87
CA THR A 50 5.02 -9.81 -7.82
C THR A 50 6.52 -10.06 -7.77
N THR A 51 6.96 -11.21 -8.31
CA THR A 51 8.37 -11.57 -8.49
C THR A 51 9.08 -10.66 -9.49
N GLU A 52 8.34 -10.11 -10.45
CA GLU A 52 8.84 -9.24 -11.51
C GLU A 52 9.03 -7.78 -11.05
N GLY A 53 8.72 -7.48 -9.79
CA GLY A 53 8.88 -6.13 -9.23
C GLY A 53 7.66 -5.21 -9.44
N ASN A 54 6.52 -5.73 -9.87
CA ASN A 54 5.26 -4.99 -9.93
C ASN A 54 4.48 -5.09 -8.63
N TYR A 55 3.68 -4.07 -8.32
CA TYR A 55 2.78 -4.08 -7.19
C TYR A 55 1.44 -3.39 -7.50
N VAL A 56 0.44 -3.70 -6.68
CA VAL A 56 -0.79 -2.91 -6.53
C VAL A 56 -1.10 -2.75 -5.04
N VAL A 57 -1.61 -1.59 -4.66
CA VAL A 57 -2.22 -1.32 -3.35
C VAL A 57 -3.62 -0.79 -3.58
N GLU A 58 -4.60 -1.44 -2.97
CA GLU A 58 -5.97 -0.96 -2.88
C GLU A 58 -6.40 -0.83 -1.42
N ILE A 59 -6.87 0.35 -1.03
CA ILE A 59 -7.43 0.63 0.29
C ILE A 59 -8.78 1.30 0.09
N PHE A 60 -9.83 0.73 0.68
CA PHE A 60 -11.19 1.24 0.69
C PHE A 60 -11.69 1.39 2.12
N GLY A 61 -12.43 2.47 2.34
CA GLY A 61 -13.14 2.75 3.58
C GLY A 61 -14.19 1.68 3.91
N THR A 62 -14.47 1.53 5.20
CA THR A 62 -15.49 0.61 5.72
C THR A 62 -16.87 0.87 5.12
N VAL A 63 -17.22 2.16 4.97
CA VAL A 63 -18.51 2.60 4.43
C VAL A 63 -18.26 3.27 3.09
N ARG A 64 -18.94 2.78 2.05
CA ARG A 64 -18.95 3.38 0.71
C ARG A 64 -20.38 3.60 0.25
N THR A 65 -20.70 4.85 -0.06
CA THR A 65 -22.00 5.24 -0.60
C THR A 65 -22.13 4.71 -2.02
N LYS A 66 -23.19 3.94 -2.29
CA LYS A 66 -23.55 3.52 -3.65
C LYS A 66 -24.21 4.68 -4.39
N PHE A 67 -24.03 4.73 -5.70
CA PHE A 67 -24.68 5.75 -6.52
C PHE A 67 -26.16 5.40 -6.66
N ALA A 68 -27.05 6.33 -6.32
CA ALA A 68 -28.49 6.11 -6.32
C ALA A 68 -29.01 5.74 -7.72
N SER A 69 -28.39 6.30 -8.77
CA SER A 69 -28.73 6.03 -10.16
C SER A 69 -28.35 4.61 -10.63
N GLY A 70 -27.46 3.91 -9.91
CA GLY A 70 -26.88 2.64 -10.37
C GLY A 70 -25.99 2.76 -11.61
N ASN A 71 -25.73 3.97 -12.10
CA ASN A 71 -24.93 4.24 -13.29
C ASN A 71 -23.73 5.13 -12.91
N ALA A 72 -22.53 4.62 -13.20
CA ALA A 72 -21.27 5.25 -12.82
C ALA A 72 -20.99 6.60 -13.52
N THR A 73 -21.71 6.94 -14.60
CA THR A 73 -21.52 8.20 -15.33
C THR A 73 -22.52 9.29 -14.95
N THR A 74 -23.54 8.95 -14.15
CA THR A 74 -24.63 9.86 -13.75
C THR A 74 -24.70 10.03 -12.23
N GLY A 75 -23.58 9.86 -11.53
CA GLY A 75 -23.50 10.16 -10.10
C GLY A 75 -23.61 11.66 -9.82
N THR A 76 -24.03 12.03 -8.60
CA THR A 76 -23.95 13.42 -8.16
C THR A 76 -22.51 13.80 -7.79
N PRO A 77 -22.16 15.09 -7.75
CA PRO A 77 -20.85 15.53 -7.26
C PRO A 77 -20.51 15.00 -5.87
N GLU A 78 -21.48 14.89 -4.97
CA GLU A 78 -21.32 14.36 -3.62
C GLU A 78 -21.04 12.86 -3.62
N GLU A 79 -21.70 12.10 -4.50
CA GLU A 79 -21.45 10.67 -4.69
C GLU A 79 -20.03 10.42 -5.22
N TYR A 80 -19.59 11.18 -6.23
CA TYR A 80 -18.22 11.10 -6.73
C TYR A 80 -17.20 11.49 -5.66
N ARG A 81 -17.45 12.59 -4.92
CA ARG A 81 -16.59 13.01 -3.82
C ARG A 81 -16.49 11.93 -2.75
N SER A 82 -17.60 11.33 -2.36
CA SER A 82 -17.64 10.23 -1.39
C SER A 82 -16.86 9.01 -1.90
N ALA A 83 -17.06 8.64 -3.17
CA ALA A 83 -16.34 7.54 -3.79
C ALA A 83 -14.83 7.77 -3.80
N THR A 84 -14.36 8.97 -4.18
CA THR A 84 -12.94 9.34 -4.24
C THR A 84 -12.30 9.43 -2.86
N LEU A 85 -12.95 10.09 -1.90
CA LEU A 85 -12.38 10.28 -0.56
C LEU A 85 -12.40 9.01 0.29
N SER A 86 -13.17 7.99 -0.11
CA SER A 86 -13.23 6.70 0.59
C SER A 86 -12.23 5.67 0.07
N HIS A 87 -11.28 6.03 -0.78
CA HIS A 87 -10.23 5.11 -1.22
C HIS A 87 -8.86 5.75 -1.45
N SER A 88 -7.82 4.95 -1.32
CA SER A 88 -6.47 5.27 -1.76
C SER A 88 -5.93 4.05 -2.47
N VAL A 89 -5.78 4.16 -3.79
CA VAL A 89 -5.28 3.06 -4.63
C VAL A 89 -4.16 3.56 -5.50
N HIS A 90 -3.15 2.72 -5.72
CA HIS A 90 -2.04 3.01 -6.63
C HIS A 90 -1.34 1.73 -7.06
N PHE A 91 -0.70 1.75 -8.23
CA PHE A 91 0.09 0.63 -8.73
C PHE A 91 1.36 1.11 -9.43
N GLY A 92 2.27 0.18 -9.73
CA GLY A 92 3.51 0.45 -10.44
C GLY A 92 4.57 -0.59 -10.11
N THR A 93 5.82 -0.15 -9.95
CA THR A 93 6.94 -1.01 -9.54
C THR A 93 7.41 -0.73 -8.12
N TYR A 94 8.00 -1.72 -7.46
CA TYR A 94 8.50 -1.56 -6.10
C TYR A 94 9.95 -2.01 -5.96
N GLY A 95 10.66 -1.34 -5.04
CA GLY A 95 11.99 -1.71 -4.58
C GLY A 95 11.98 -1.96 -3.07
N LEU A 96 12.83 -2.88 -2.63
CA LEU A 96 13.04 -3.19 -1.22
C LEU A 96 14.47 -2.81 -0.81
N ASP A 97 14.61 -1.91 0.16
CA ASP A 97 15.88 -1.65 0.84
C ASP A 97 15.83 -2.29 2.23
N SER A 98 16.27 -3.55 2.31
CA SER A 98 16.29 -4.33 3.56
C SER A 98 17.21 -3.71 4.62
N SER A 99 18.25 -2.97 4.21
CA SER A 99 19.19 -2.35 5.15
C SER A 99 18.58 -1.16 5.88
N LYS A 100 17.68 -0.43 5.21
CA LYS A 100 16.95 0.72 5.77
C LYS A 100 15.56 0.36 6.28
N GLY A 101 15.06 -0.82 5.95
CA GLY A 101 13.69 -1.23 6.28
C GLY A 101 12.64 -0.42 5.52
N THR A 102 12.91 -0.07 4.26
CA THR A 102 12.02 0.75 3.43
C THR A 102 11.56 0.05 2.15
N ILE A 103 10.33 0.35 1.76
CA ILE A 103 9.77 0.04 0.43
C ILE A 103 9.74 1.33 -0.37
N SER A 104 10.27 1.30 -1.58
CA SER A 104 10.10 2.37 -2.57
C SER A 104 9.00 1.97 -3.54
N PHE A 105 7.95 2.77 -3.65
CA PHE A 105 6.88 2.62 -4.64
C PHE A 105 7.11 3.63 -5.76
N ASN A 106 7.50 3.14 -6.95
CA ASN A 106 7.51 3.95 -8.16
C ASN A 106 6.09 3.88 -8.73
N ILE A 107 5.33 4.96 -8.55
CA ILE A 107 3.91 5.00 -8.87
C ILE A 107 3.75 5.27 -10.36
N ASP A 108 3.03 4.38 -11.04
CA ASP A 108 2.57 4.62 -12.41
C ASP A 108 1.33 5.51 -12.36
N ARG A 109 0.25 5.01 -11.73
CA ARG A 109 -0.99 5.77 -11.49
C ARG A 109 -1.54 5.58 -10.08
N ALA A 110 -2.23 6.60 -9.59
CA ALA A 110 -2.91 6.62 -8.30
C ALA A 110 -4.30 7.28 -8.38
N SER A 111 -5.15 7.00 -7.38
CA SER A 111 -6.43 7.72 -7.22
C SER A 111 -6.26 9.20 -6.86
N TYR A 112 -5.09 9.58 -6.33
CA TYR A 112 -4.69 10.96 -6.17
C TYR A 112 -3.67 11.30 -7.26
N PRO A 113 -4.07 12.03 -8.32
CA PRO A 113 -3.25 12.20 -9.53
C PRO A 113 -1.87 12.83 -9.28
N ASN A 114 -1.71 13.62 -8.22
CA ASN A 114 -0.42 14.24 -7.89
C ASN A 114 0.65 13.22 -7.47
N TRP A 115 0.29 11.95 -7.29
CA TRP A 115 1.23 10.87 -7.04
C TRP A 115 1.68 10.14 -8.31
N ASP A 116 1.03 10.39 -9.44
CA ASP A 116 1.41 9.79 -10.72
C ASP A 116 2.87 10.11 -11.03
N GLU A 117 3.62 9.09 -11.45
CA GLU A 117 5.02 9.21 -11.89
C GLU A 117 5.97 9.70 -10.77
N THR A 118 5.55 9.58 -9.50
CA THR A 118 6.38 9.88 -8.33
C THR A 118 6.95 8.62 -7.68
N THR A 119 7.97 8.80 -6.83
CA THR A 119 8.47 7.75 -5.94
C THR A 119 8.08 8.06 -4.50
N GLN A 120 7.45 7.10 -3.82
CA GLN A 120 7.19 7.18 -2.39
C GLN A 120 7.98 6.13 -1.62
N VAL A 121 8.71 6.58 -0.61
CA VAL A 121 9.47 5.70 0.28
C VAL A 121 8.71 5.57 1.60
N ARG A 122 8.46 4.32 2.03
CA ARG A 122 7.74 4.01 3.26
C ARG A 122 8.56 3.09 4.14
N ASN A 123 8.67 3.44 5.42
CA ASN A 123 9.18 2.51 6.42
C ASN A 123 8.17 1.38 6.59
N PHE A 124 8.63 0.13 6.54
CA PHE A 124 7.77 -1.04 6.69
C PHE A 124 8.25 -1.96 7.81
N THR A 125 7.38 -2.88 8.19
CA THR A 125 7.70 -3.94 9.14
C THR A 125 6.92 -5.19 8.75
N ILE A 126 7.61 -6.34 8.77
CA ILE A 126 6.98 -7.66 8.66
C ILE A 126 7.18 -8.38 9.99
N LYS A 127 6.08 -8.86 10.58
CA LYS A 127 6.08 -9.72 11.77
C LYS A 127 5.19 -10.93 11.50
N GLY A 128 5.80 -12.09 11.27
CA GLY A 128 5.08 -13.29 10.86
C GLY A 128 4.32 -13.05 9.54
N ASP A 129 3.00 -13.16 9.60
CA ASP A 129 2.08 -12.97 8.47
C ASP A 129 1.56 -11.52 8.35
N THR A 130 2.07 -10.59 9.15
CA THR A 130 1.58 -9.21 9.20
C THR A 130 2.61 -8.26 8.59
N LEU A 131 2.20 -7.54 7.55
CA LEU A 131 2.93 -6.44 6.92
C LEU A 131 2.30 -5.12 7.39
N SER A 132 3.13 -4.15 7.74
CA SER A 132 2.66 -2.79 7.98
C SER A 132 3.63 -1.77 7.39
N TRP A 133 3.13 -0.61 6.99
CA TRP A 133 3.97 0.52 6.62
C TRP A 133 3.39 1.84 7.12
N ARG A 134 4.27 2.83 7.28
CA ARG A 134 3.91 4.21 7.58
C ARG A 134 4.10 5.09 6.37
N VAL A 135 3.14 5.96 6.13
CA VAL A 135 3.24 7.03 5.14
C VAL A 135 3.90 8.24 5.84
N PRO A 136 4.68 9.08 5.13
CA PRO A 136 5.14 10.35 5.69
C PRO A 136 3.98 11.16 6.32
N PRO A 137 4.22 11.93 7.39
CA PRO A 137 3.19 12.77 7.99
C PRO A 137 2.53 13.67 6.96
N ARG A 138 1.20 13.76 7.01
CA ARG A 138 0.41 14.72 6.24
C ARG A 138 0.65 16.15 6.76
N PRO A 139 0.22 17.19 6.03
CA PRO A 139 0.32 18.58 6.49
C PRO A 139 -0.35 18.85 7.85
N ASP A 140 -1.36 18.05 8.23
CA ASP A 140 -2.02 18.09 9.55
C ASP A 140 -1.23 17.38 10.67
N GLY A 141 -0.04 16.84 10.35
CA GLY A 141 0.82 16.08 11.26
C GLY A 141 0.40 14.63 11.47
N ALA A 142 -0.73 14.19 10.93
CA ALA A 142 -1.18 12.81 11.08
C ALA A 142 -0.29 11.88 10.24
N THR A 143 0.09 10.74 10.81
CA THR A 143 0.91 9.70 10.16
C THR A 143 0.05 8.49 9.81
N PRO A 144 -0.32 8.28 8.53
CA PRO A 144 -1.09 7.13 8.12
C PRO A 144 -0.32 5.81 8.30
N ILE A 145 -1.03 4.77 8.71
CA ILE A 145 -0.52 3.41 8.91
C ILE A 145 -1.46 2.43 8.23
N SER A 146 -0.92 1.63 7.32
CA SER A 146 -1.63 0.51 6.73
C SER A 146 -1.09 -0.79 7.30
N VAL A 147 -1.97 -1.71 7.65
CA VAL A 147 -1.63 -3.04 8.17
C VAL A 147 -2.36 -4.08 7.33
N PHE A 148 -1.61 -5.06 6.86
CA PHE A 148 -2.08 -6.14 6.02
C PHE A 148 -1.69 -7.49 6.62
N LYS A 149 -2.51 -8.50 6.36
CA LYS A 149 -2.27 -9.89 6.70
C LYS A 149 -2.07 -10.70 5.41
N ARG A 150 -1.05 -11.55 5.37
CA ARG A 150 -0.77 -12.43 4.24
C ARG A 150 -2.00 -13.30 3.94
N ILE A 151 -2.33 -13.43 2.66
CA ILE A 151 -3.32 -14.38 2.16
C ILE A 151 -2.57 -15.69 1.89
N GLN A 152 -3.01 -16.77 2.53
CA GLN A 152 -2.47 -18.12 2.32
C GLN A 152 -3.11 -18.76 1.09
#